data_AF-A0A484CRV3-F1
#
_entry.id   AF-A0A484CRV3-F1
#
_cell.length_a   1.000
_cell.length_b   1.000
_cell.length_c   1.000
_cell.angle_alpha   90.00
_cell.angle_beta   90.00
_cell.angle_gamma   90.00
#
_symmetry.space_group_name_H-M   'P 1'
#
loop_
_entity.id
_entity.type
_entity.pdbx_description
1 polymer ?
#
loop_
_entity_poly.entity_id
_entity_poly.type
_entity_poly.pdbx_seq_one_letter_code
_entity_poly.pdbx_strand_id
1 'polypeptide(L)'
;MGKKQETKPDSEYGEPAEFDPAFNGPIKKRGCTDILCCILFMAVILGYIVVGILAWLFGDPRHVLYPRNSTGWFCGIGPNKGQPNLLYFDILKCSTSINVMATALNGFQCPTTQVCVDSCPTQFWAVEIKDYFPDVKPKNVFNQSLCVPSINLMNTSLTVQDIVIKELCPFFYMPTIPVLGRCLPDISALGSIPPKFSNIPGLPSSVNDTVGIIKNGTGDIVNGFNAREIGVRIFEDFASSWRGSSLVC
;
A
#
# COMPACT_ATOMS: atom_id res chain seq x y z
N MET A 1 -5.29 61.47 -67.45
CA MET A 1 -6.36 60.44 -67.38
C MET A 1 -5.75 59.11 -66.95
N GLY A 2 -6.14 58.64 -65.77
CA GLY A 2 -6.25 57.25 -65.30
C GLY A 2 -5.12 56.24 -65.46
N LYS A 3 -4.67 55.71 -64.31
CA LYS A 3 -4.57 54.28 -63.88
C LYS A 3 -3.40 54.15 -62.87
N LYS A 4 -3.40 53.32 -61.84
CA LYS A 4 -4.36 52.45 -61.13
C LYS A 4 -3.65 52.08 -59.80
N GLN A 5 -4.43 51.63 -58.82
CA GLN A 5 -4.03 51.17 -57.48
C GLN A 5 -2.81 50.23 -57.44
N GLU A 6 -2.01 50.36 -56.37
CA GLU A 6 -1.52 49.19 -55.62
C GLU A 6 -1.67 49.45 -54.12
N THR A 7 -2.72 48.85 -53.55
CA THR A 7 -2.85 48.59 -52.12
C THR A 7 -1.74 47.61 -51.73
N LYS A 8 -0.83 48.00 -50.84
CA LYS A 8 0.08 47.06 -50.17
C LYS A 8 -0.40 46.81 -48.74
N PRO A 9 -0.36 45.55 -48.29
CA PRO A 9 -1.09 45.07 -47.14
C PRO A 9 -0.52 45.62 -45.84
N ASP A 10 -1.41 45.83 -44.88
CA ASP A 10 -1.10 46.16 -43.49
C ASP A 10 0.01 45.24 -42.97
N SER A 11 1.14 45.84 -42.60
CA SER A 11 2.13 45.14 -41.79
C SER A 11 1.56 44.98 -40.38
N GLU A 12 1.04 43.79 -40.07
CA GLU A 12 0.44 43.40 -38.80
C GLU A 12 1.43 43.39 -37.61
N TYR A 13 2.62 43.95 -37.78
CA TYR A 13 3.63 44.11 -36.74
C TYR A 13 4.23 45.51 -36.86
N GLY A 14 4.12 46.30 -35.79
CA GLY A 14 4.72 47.64 -35.70
C GLY A 14 6.25 47.59 -35.75
N GLU A 15 6.87 48.74 -36.03
CA GLU A 15 8.32 48.89 -36.12
C GLU A 15 9.03 48.34 -34.86
N PRO A 16 10.17 47.64 -35.00
CA PRO A 16 10.89 47.07 -33.86
C PRO A 16 11.32 48.18 -32.90
N ALA A 17 11.01 48.01 -31.62
CA ALA A 17 11.37 48.99 -30.60
C ALA A 17 12.89 49.17 -30.54
N GLU A 18 13.36 50.39 -30.79
CA GLU A 18 14.78 50.74 -30.66
C GLU A 18 15.23 50.60 -29.19
N PHE A 19 16.43 50.04 -28.99
CA PHE A 19 17.01 49.86 -27.67
C PHE A 19 17.31 51.24 -27.06
N ASP A 20 16.49 51.66 -26.10
CA ASP A 20 16.72 52.88 -25.30
C ASP A 20 17.74 52.59 -24.19
N PRO A 21 18.98 53.12 -24.28
CA PRO A 21 20.00 52.91 -23.24
C PRO A 21 19.65 53.59 -21.90
N ALA A 22 18.63 54.46 -21.86
CA ALA A 22 18.07 55.03 -20.63
C ALA A 22 16.91 54.21 -20.05
N PHE A 23 16.43 53.16 -20.75
CA PHE A 23 15.43 52.23 -20.25
C PHE A 23 16.03 51.34 -19.16
N ASN A 24 16.11 51.92 -17.97
CA ASN A 24 16.16 51.15 -16.75
C ASN A 24 14.78 50.52 -16.61
N GLY A 25 14.62 49.29 -17.10
CA GLY A 25 13.40 48.49 -16.91
C GLY A 25 12.98 48.45 -15.44
N PRO A 26 11.82 47.89 -15.09
CA PRO A 26 11.27 47.94 -13.74
C PRO A 26 12.13 47.17 -12.72
N ILE A 27 13.24 47.77 -12.29
CA ILE A 27 14.19 47.30 -11.29
C ILE A 27 14.58 48.48 -10.39
N LYS A 28 13.67 49.45 -10.20
CA LYS A 28 13.82 50.46 -9.16
C LYS A 28 13.29 49.90 -7.85
N LYS A 29 14.23 49.36 -7.06
CA LYS A 29 14.12 48.84 -5.68
C LYS A 29 13.67 47.38 -5.54
N ARG A 30 14.54 46.44 -5.91
CA ARG A 30 14.56 45.13 -5.23
C ARG A 30 15.13 45.34 -3.83
N GLY A 31 14.28 45.71 -2.87
CA GLY A 31 14.65 45.72 -1.45
C GLY A 31 15.06 44.31 -1.00
N CYS A 32 15.85 44.21 0.07
CA CYS A 32 16.42 42.98 0.65
C CYS A 32 15.41 41.91 1.12
N THR A 33 14.34 41.64 0.38
CA THR A 33 13.48 40.47 0.58
C THR A 33 14.29 39.17 0.41
N ASP A 34 15.37 39.20 -0.37
CA ASP A 34 16.27 38.05 -0.56
C ASP A 34 16.98 37.63 0.74
N ILE A 35 17.41 38.57 1.58
CA ILE A 35 18.13 38.25 2.84
C ILE A 35 17.19 37.59 3.86
N LEU A 36 15.97 38.12 4.01
CA LEU A 36 14.98 37.53 4.92
C LEU A 36 14.54 36.14 4.43
N CYS A 37 14.32 35.97 3.13
CA CYS A 37 14.04 34.68 2.52
C CYS A 37 15.22 33.70 2.67
N CYS A 38 16.48 34.17 2.55
CA CYS A 38 17.68 33.36 2.78
C CYS A 38 17.77 32.85 4.23
N ILE A 39 17.51 33.72 5.21
CA ILE A 39 17.53 33.32 6.63
C ILE A 39 16.44 32.27 6.92
N LEU A 40 15.23 32.48 6.41
CA LEU A 40 14.14 31.51 6.55
C LEU A 40 14.47 30.19 5.85
N PHE A 41 15.06 30.23 4.65
CA PHE A 41 15.49 29.04 3.92
C PHE A 41 16.54 28.25 4.71
N MET A 42 17.58 28.92 5.22
CA MET A 42 18.61 28.28 6.04
C MET A 42 18.04 27.69 7.34
N ALA A 43 17.07 28.37 7.97
CA ALA A 43 16.37 27.84 9.14
C ALA A 43 15.56 26.57 8.82
N VAL A 44 14.87 26.53 7.67
CA VAL A 44 14.15 25.33 7.21
C VAL A 44 15.10 24.18 6.91
N ILE A 45 16.23 24.45 6.24
CA ILE A 45 17.26 23.43 5.95
C ILE A 45 17.84 22.87 7.25
N LEU A 46 18.21 23.72 8.20
CA LEU A 46 18.70 23.29 9.51
C LEU A 46 17.63 22.48 10.27
N GLY A 47 16.38 22.91 10.23
CA GLY A 47 15.26 22.15 10.80
C GLY A 47 15.12 20.75 10.18
N TYR A 48 15.21 20.65 8.86
CA TYR A 48 15.16 19.37 8.14
C TYR A 48 16.33 18.46 8.48
N ILE A 49 17.54 19.01 8.63
CA ILE A 49 18.72 18.25 9.06
C ILE A 49 18.50 17.68 10.46
N VAL A 50 17.99 18.48 11.40
CA VAL A 50 17.68 18.02 12.77
C VAL A 50 16.63 16.90 12.74
N VAL A 51 15.54 17.07 12.00
CA VAL A 51 14.51 16.02 11.85
C VAL A 51 15.09 14.76 11.21
N GLY A 52 15.97 14.90 10.21
CA GLY A 52 16.65 13.77 9.58
C GLY A 52 17.55 13.00 10.54
N ILE A 53 18.33 13.70 11.37
CA ILE A 53 19.17 13.06 12.40
C ILE A 53 18.31 12.33 13.43
N LEU A 54 17.22 12.96 13.91
CA LEU A 54 16.31 12.32 14.85
C LEU A 54 15.66 11.07 14.23
N ALA A 55 15.19 11.17 12.98
CA ALA A 55 14.62 10.03 12.27
C ALA A 55 15.62 8.89 12.08
N TRP A 56 16.92 9.19 11.90
CA TRP A 56 17.95 8.17 11.80
C TRP A 56 18.27 7.52 13.16
N LEU A 57 18.46 8.33 14.20
CA LEU A 57 18.81 7.81 15.54
C LEU A 57 17.68 6.97 16.15
N PHE A 58 16.43 7.35 15.89
CA PHE A 58 15.25 6.70 16.46
C PHE A 58 14.48 5.81 15.47
N GLY A 59 14.94 5.72 14.21
CA GLY A 59 14.31 4.91 13.18
C GLY A 59 14.63 3.43 13.36
N ASP A 60 13.62 2.61 13.66
CA ASP A 60 13.78 1.16 13.71
C ASP A 60 13.47 0.53 12.32
N PRO A 61 14.48 -0.05 11.63
CA PRO A 61 14.29 -0.64 10.30
C PRO A 61 13.35 -1.85 10.30
N ARG A 62 13.07 -2.46 11.46
CA ARG A 62 12.15 -3.61 11.59
C ARG A 62 10.73 -3.25 11.18
N HIS A 63 10.32 -2.00 11.34
CA HIS A 63 9.01 -1.52 10.90
C HIS A 63 8.82 -1.69 9.39
N VAL A 64 9.91 -1.70 8.64
CA VAL A 64 9.89 -1.81 7.18
C VAL A 64 10.00 -3.26 6.71
N LEU A 65 10.84 -4.04 7.38
CA LEU A 65 11.09 -5.44 7.03
C LEU A 65 9.96 -6.38 7.45
N TYR A 66 9.40 -6.18 8.65
CA TYR A 66 8.41 -7.12 9.20
C TYR A 66 6.98 -6.64 8.98
N PRO A 67 6.08 -7.52 8.52
CA PRO A 67 4.66 -7.23 8.50
C PRO A 67 4.09 -7.18 9.93
N ARG A 68 2.98 -6.47 10.09
CA ARG A 68 2.22 -6.37 11.35
C ARG A 68 0.84 -6.96 11.19
N ASN A 69 0.38 -7.68 12.21
CA ASN A 69 -1.01 -8.12 12.31
C ASN A 69 -1.95 -6.95 12.66
N SER A 70 -3.27 -7.20 12.67
CA SER A 70 -4.27 -6.17 13.00
C SER A 70 -4.18 -5.64 14.43
N THR A 71 -3.49 -6.34 15.34
CA THR A 71 -3.21 -5.87 16.71
C THR A 71 -1.99 -4.93 16.76
N GLY A 72 -1.22 -4.83 15.67
CA GLY A 72 -0.01 -4.01 15.58
C GLY A 72 1.28 -4.73 15.96
N TRP A 73 1.22 -6.03 16.29
CA TRP A 73 2.40 -6.83 16.58
C TRP A 73 3.06 -7.32 15.30
N PHE A 74 4.40 -7.37 15.29
CA PHE A 74 5.18 -7.90 14.18
C PHE A 74 5.04 -9.42 14.05
N CYS A 75 5.05 -9.92 12.82
CA CYS A 75 5.15 -11.35 12.55
C CYS A 75 6.62 -11.82 12.64
N GLY A 76 6.84 -13.04 13.13
CA GLY A 76 8.17 -13.65 13.24
C GLY A 76 9.00 -13.23 14.45
N ILE A 77 8.59 -12.19 15.18
CA ILE A 77 9.30 -11.67 16.36
C ILE A 77 8.33 -11.38 17.52
N GLY A 78 8.87 -11.29 18.73
CA GLY A 78 8.08 -10.99 19.94
C GLY A 78 7.04 -12.07 20.23
N PRO A 79 5.75 -11.71 20.43
CA PRO A 79 4.70 -12.67 20.75
C PRO A 79 4.35 -13.63 19.59
N ASN A 80 4.63 -13.24 18.35
CA ASN A 80 4.39 -14.06 17.15
C ASN A 80 5.67 -14.78 16.69
N LYS A 81 6.55 -15.13 17.63
CA LYS A 81 7.77 -15.88 17.32
C LYS A 81 7.39 -17.25 16.78
N GLY A 82 7.90 -17.60 15.60
CA GLY A 82 7.51 -18.83 14.88
C GLY A 82 6.28 -18.66 13.97
N GLN A 83 5.76 -17.44 13.81
CA GLN A 83 4.72 -17.13 12.84
C GLN A 83 5.20 -15.99 11.93
N PRO A 84 6.09 -16.27 10.97
CA PRO A 84 6.73 -15.23 10.17
C PRO A 84 5.84 -14.65 9.07
N ASN A 85 4.76 -15.36 8.71
CA ASN A 85 3.95 -15.03 7.54
C ASN A 85 2.66 -14.30 7.94
N LEU A 86 2.31 -13.21 7.26
CA LEU A 86 1.06 -12.49 7.44
C LEU A 86 -0.02 -13.00 6.48
N LEU A 87 -1.13 -13.47 7.01
CA LEU A 87 -2.30 -13.90 6.27
C LEU A 87 -3.39 -12.82 6.28
N TYR A 88 -3.99 -12.56 5.12
CA TYR A 88 -5.16 -11.70 4.97
C TYR A 88 -6.43 -12.55 5.02
N PHE A 89 -7.43 -12.16 5.81
CA PHE A 89 -8.68 -12.92 5.92
C PHE A 89 -9.54 -12.80 4.66
N ASP A 90 -9.53 -11.64 4.04
CA ASP A 90 -10.24 -11.40 2.80
C ASP A 90 -9.39 -10.52 1.88
N ILE A 91 -8.71 -11.17 0.93
CA ILE A 91 -7.90 -10.46 -0.06
C ILE A 91 -8.75 -9.68 -1.07
N LEU A 92 -10.03 -10.01 -1.22
CA LEU A 92 -10.91 -9.31 -2.17
C LEU A 92 -11.11 -7.85 -1.74
N LYS A 93 -11.10 -7.60 -0.42
CA LYS A 93 -11.16 -6.25 0.16
C LYS A 93 -9.91 -5.42 -0.11
N CYS A 94 -8.80 -6.04 -0.52
CA CYS A 94 -7.59 -5.33 -0.94
C CYS A 94 -7.69 -4.77 -2.36
N SER A 95 -8.61 -5.26 -3.19
CA SER A 95 -8.74 -4.78 -4.57
C SER A 95 -9.26 -3.35 -4.57
N THR A 96 -8.51 -2.45 -5.20
CA THR A 96 -8.90 -1.04 -5.42
C THR A 96 -10.22 -0.91 -6.19
N SER A 97 -10.57 -1.93 -6.97
CA SER A 97 -11.86 -2.01 -7.69
C SER A 97 -13.07 -2.25 -6.78
N ILE A 98 -12.88 -2.76 -5.58
CA ILE A 98 -13.95 -3.11 -4.63
C ILE A 98 -13.99 -2.13 -3.46
N ASN A 99 -12.82 -1.70 -2.99
CA ASN A 99 -12.72 -0.86 -1.80
C ASN A 99 -11.99 0.45 -2.08
N VAL A 100 -12.73 1.55 -2.01
CA VAL A 100 -12.21 2.92 -2.20
C VAL A 100 -11.09 3.24 -1.21
N MET A 101 -11.08 2.63 -0.01
CA MET A 101 -9.99 2.81 0.95
C MET A 101 -8.69 2.17 0.47
N ALA A 102 -8.75 1.04 -0.25
CA ALA A 102 -7.55 0.45 -0.85
C ALA A 102 -6.97 1.39 -1.92
N THR A 103 -7.83 2.09 -2.67
CA THR A 103 -7.44 3.11 -3.64
C THR A 103 -6.82 4.33 -2.97
N ALA A 104 -7.39 4.82 -1.86
CA ALA A 104 -6.84 5.95 -1.10
C ALA A 104 -5.48 5.62 -0.47
N LEU A 105 -5.23 4.35 -0.16
CA LEU A 105 -4.00 3.85 0.46
C LEU A 105 -3.06 3.17 -0.54
N ASN A 106 -3.29 3.29 -1.85
CA ASN A 106 -2.48 2.69 -2.92
C ASN A 106 -2.05 1.22 -2.65
N GLY A 107 -2.95 0.40 -2.09
CA GLY A 107 -2.65 -1.01 -1.76
C GLY A 107 -1.74 -1.24 -0.55
N PHE A 108 -1.29 -0.19 0.16
CA PHE A 108 -0.42 -0.33 1.34
C PHE A 108 -1.16 -0.86 2.59
N GLN A 109 -2.48 -0.68 2.67
CA GLN A 109 -3.28 -1.12 3.79
C GLN A 109 -4.63 -1.67 3.34
N CYS A 110 -4.75 -3.00 3.41
CA CYS A 110 -6.01 -3.68 3.17
C CYS A 110 -6.93 -3.54 4.40
N PRO A 111 -8.20 -3.15 4.21
CA PRO A 111 -9.19 -3.06 5.28
C PRO A 111 -9.78 -4.45 5.60
N THR A 112 -8.91 -5.38 5.98
CA THR A 112 -9.27 -6.73 6.45
C THR A 112 -8.40 -7.11 7.64
N THR A 113 -8.94 -7.99 8.48
CA THR A 113 -8.17 -8.59 9.56
C THR A 113 -6.98 -9.40 9.02
N GLN A 114 -5.82 -9.16 9.62
CA GLN A 114 -4.54 -9.74 9.24
C GLN A 114 -3.95 -10.45 10.46
N VAL A 115 -3.53 -11.70 10.30
CA VAL A 115 -2.95 -12.52 11.38
C VAL A 115 -1.60 -13.08 10.99
N CYS A 116 -0.72 -13.27 11.96
CA CYS A 116 0.54 -13.97 11.74
C CYS A 116 0.29 -15.48 11.80
N VAL A 117 0.83 -16.22 10.84
CA VAL A 117 0.76 -17.68 10.73
C VAL A 117 2.16 -18.25 10.54
N ASP A 118 2.33 -19.51 10.94
CA ASP A 118 3.58 -20.24 10.73
C ASP A 118 3.76 -20.57 9.24
N SER A 119 2.79 -21.27 8.65
CA SER A 119 2.75 -21.59 7.23
C SER A 119 1.53 -20.97 6.54
N CYS A 120 1.74 -20.52 5.31
CA CYS A 120 0.67 -20.10 4.43
C CYS A 120 -0.21 -21.30 4.02
N PRO A 121 -1.54 -21.12 3.87
CA PRO A 121 -2.43 -22.18 3.42
C PRO A 121 -2.13 -22.59 1.98
N THR A 122 -2.17 -23.90 1.70
CA THR A 122 -1.83 -24.50 0.40
C THR A 122 -3.03 -25.10 -0.32
N GLN A 123 -4.22 -25.05 0.27
CA GLN A 123 -5.44 -25.66 -0.25
C GLN A 123 -6.60 -24.68 -0.29
N PHE A 124 -7.61 -24.98 -1.11
CA PHE A 124 -8.86 -24.23 -1.15
C PHE A 124 -9.81 -24.67 -0.05
N TRP A 125 -10.32 -23.71 0.71
CA TRP A 125 -11.33 -23.95 1.73
C TRP A 125 -12.22 -22.71 1.87
N ALA A 126 -13.49 -22.93 2.21
CA ALA A 126 -14.45 -21.87 2.48
C ALA A 126 -15.54 -22.40 3.41
N VAL A 127 -16.16 -21.51 4.17
CA VAL A 127 -17.35 -21.79 4.98
C VAL A 127 -18.53 -21.98 4.02
N GLU A 128 -19.10 -23.19 4.02
CA GLU A 128 -20.23 -23.53 3.16
C GLU A 128 -21.55 -23.15 3.85
N ILE A 129 -22.64 -23.04 3.09
CA ILE A 129 -23.97 -22.65 3.63
C ILE A 129 -24.40 -23.56 4.80
N LYS A 130 -24.05 -24.86 4.73
CA LYS A 130 -24.36 -25.85 5.76
C LYS A 130 -23.64 -25.58 7.10
N ASP A 131 -22.51 -24.87 7.07
CA ASP A 131 -21.71 -24.62 8.27
C ASP A 131 -22.31 -23.49 9.12
N TYR A 132 -23.25 -22.72 8.58
CA TYR A 132 -23.99 -21.69 9.31
C TYR A 132 -25.20 -22.24 10.10
N PHE A 133 -25.49 -23.54 10.01
CA PHE A 133 -26.57 -24.15 10.79
C PHE A 133 -26.25 -24.17 12.29
N PRO A 134 -27.26 -24.01 13.18
CA PRO A 134 -27.06 -23.81 14.62
C PRO A 134 -26.41 -25.00 15.34
N ASP A 135 -26.51 -26.22 14.81
CA ASP A 135 -25.93 -27.42 15.42
C ASP A 135 -24.43 -27.59 15.12
N VAL A 136 -23.87 -26.78 14.21
CA VAL A 136 -22.47 -26.88 13.78
C VAL A 136 -21.57 -26.11 14.73
N LYS A 137 -20.63 -26.83 15.36
CA LYS A 137 -19.63 -26.21 16.24
C LYS A 137 -18.52 -25.53 15.42
N PRO A 138 -18.14 -24.27 15.75
CA PRO A 138 -17.09 -23.55 15.03
C PRO A 138 -15.74 -24.27 14.93
N LYS A 139 -15.39 -25.06 15.95
CA LYS A 139 -14.17 -25.89 15.96
C LYS A 139 -14.07 -26.85 14.77
N ASN A 140 -15.20 -27.35 14.29
CA ASN A 140 -15.23 -28.32 13.17
C ASN A 140 -15.13 -27.62 11.81
N VAL A 141 -15.34 -26.30 11.78
CA VAL A 141 -15.35 -25.49 10.56
C VAL A 141 -13.99 -24.80 10.42
N PHE A 142 -13.59 -24.02 11.42
CA PHE A 142 -12.41 -23.17 11.34
C PHE A 142 -11.14 -23.87 11.83
N ASN A 143 -10.01 -23.47 11.25
CA ASN A 143 -8.69 -23.83 11.77
C ASN A 143 -8.19 -22.74 12.73
N GLN A 144 -7.97 -23.12 13.99
CA GLN A 144 -7.47 -22.22 15.04
C GLN A 144 -6.16 -21.52 14.66
N SER A 145 -5.28 -22.15 13.87
CA SER A 145 -4.00 -21.55 13.49
C SER A 145 -4.14 -20.38 12.51
N LEU A 146 -5.29 -20.24 11.86
CA LEU A 146 -5.59 -19.18 10.90
C LEU A 146 -6.51 -18.12 11.50
N CYS A 147 -6.94 -18.27 12.75
CA CYS A 147 -7.82 -17.35 13.45
C CYS A 147 -7.02 -16.36 14.31
N VAL A 148 -7.67 -15.28 14.73
CA VAL A 148 -7.07 -14.33 15.67
C VAL A 148 -6.80 -15.00 17.03
N PRO A 149 -5.73 -14.61 17.75
CA PRO A 149 -5.41 -15.20 19.06
C PRO A 149 -6.46 -14.95 20.16
N SER A 150 -7.35 -13.97 19.97
CA SER A 150 -8.37 -13.60 20.95
C SER A 150 -9.56 -14.58 21.02
N ILE A 151 -9.72 -15.47 20.04
CA ILE A 151 -10.76 -16.49 20.03
C ILE A 151 -10.16 -17.88 20.27
N ASN A 152 -10.80 -18.67 21.13
CA ASN A 152 -10.53 -20.09 21.27
C ASN A 152 -11.76 -20.88 20.81
N LEU A 153 -11.62 -21.60 19.68
CA LEU A 153 -12.71 -22.34 19.04
C LEU A 153 -13.26 -23.49 19.90
N MET A 154 -12.53 -23.96 20.90
CA MET A 154 -12.96 -25.05 21.79
C MET A 154 -14.02 -24.59 22.79
N ASN A 155 -13.88 -23.36 23.30
CA ASN A 155 -14.66 -22.84 24.43
C ASN A 155 -15.54 -21.65 24.05
N THR A 156 -15.67 -21.37 22.75
CA THR A 156 -16.46 -20.23 22.28
C THR A 156 -17.96 -20.53 22.35
N SER A 157 -18.74 -19.53 22.78
CA SER A 157 -20.20 -19.51 22.67
C SER A 157 -20.70 -18.83 21.39
N LEU A 158 -19.78 -18.31 20.57
CA LEU A 158 -20.11 -17.62 19.32
C LEU A 158 -20.53 -18.61 18.23
N THR A 159 -21.45 -18.19 17.37
CA THR A 159 -21.83 -18.96 16.19
C THR A 159 -20.80 -18.80 15.07
N VAL A 160 -20.85 -19.69 14.06
CA VAL A 160 -20.03 -19.57 12.84
C VAL A 160 -20.27 -18.23 12.15
N GLN A 161 -21.52 -17.76 12.11
CA GLN A 161 -21.88 -16.47 11.54
C GLN A 161 -21.22 -15.30 12.30
N ASP A 162 -21.26 -15.31 13.63
CA ASP A 162 -20.65 -14.25 14.45
C ASP A 162 -19.13 -14.18 14.23
N ILE A 163 -18.47 -15.33 14.09
CA ILE A 163 -17.02 -15.42 13.86
C ILE A 163 -16.65 -14.79 12.51
N VAL A 164 -17.43 -15.06 11.46
CA VAL A 164 -17.21 -14.48 10.13
C VAL A 164 -17.48 -12.98 10.12
N ILE A 165 -18.60 -12.54 10.70
CA ILE A 165 -18.99 -11.11 10.72
C ILE A 165 -17.98 -10.28 11.52
N LYS A 166 -17.47 -10.81 12.64
CA LYS A 166 -16.46 -10.14 13.47
C LYS A 166 -15.04 -10.29 12.95
N GLU A 167 -14.85 -10.92 11.78
CA GLU A 167 -13.54 -11.22 11.20
C GLU A 167 -12.57 -11.88 12.20
N LEU A 168 -13.04 -12.85 12.97
CA LEU A 168 -12.19 -13.57 13.95
C LEU A 168 -11.46 -14.75 13.30
N CYS A 169 -12.02 -15.31 12.22
CA CYS A 169 -11.38 -16.31 11.38
C CYS A 169 -11.66 -15.98 9.91
N PRO A 170 -10.78 -16.40 8.98
CA PRO A 170 -11.06 -16.27 7.55
C PRO A 170 -12.26 -17.14 7.18
N PHE A 171 -13.18 -16.59 6.40
CA PHE A 171 -14.34 -17.35 5.89
C PHE A 171 -14.00 -18.15 4.63
N PHE A 172 -12.88 -17.83 3.98
CA PHE A 172 -12.27 -18.65 2.94
C PHE A 172 -10.76 -18.44 2.93
N TYR A 173 -10.05 -19.40 2.38
CA TYR A 173 -8.64 -19.25 2.02
C TYR A 173 -8.34 -20.09 0.78
N MET A 174 -7.33 -19.66 0.03
CA MET A 174 -6.84 -20.35 -1.16
C MET A 174 -5.36 -20.71 -1.00
N PRO A 175 -4.81 -21.53 -1.90
CA PRO A 175 -3.38 -21.76 -1.98
C PRO A 175 -2.64 -20.42 -2.12
N THR A 176 -1.70 -20.21 -1.20
CA THR A 176 -0.88 -19.01 -1.10
C THR A 176 0.58 -19.39 -0.89
N ILE A 177 1.47 -18.52 -1.34
CA ILE A 177 2.91 -18.65 -1.20
C ILE A 177 3.46 -17.54 -0.30
N PRO A 178 4.47 -17.84 0.54
CA PRO A 178 5.11 -16.83 1.37
C PRO A 178 6.02 -15.94 0.52
N VAL A 179 5.72 -14.64 0.47
CA VAL A 179 6.51 -13.61 -0.21
C VAL A 179 6.75 -12.46 0.78
N LEU A 180 8.03 -12.19 1.10
CA LEU A 180 8.43 -11.16 2.08
C LEU A 180 7.67 -11.25 3.43
N GLY A 181 7.45 -12.47 3.92
CA GLY A 181 6.72 -12.71 5.17
C GLY A 181 5.21 -12.47 5.07
N ARG A 182 4.62 -12.55 3.87
CA ARG A 182 3.17 -12.41 3.65
C ARG A 182 2.66 -13.53 2.76
N CYS A 183 1.46 -14.01 3.02
CA CYS A 183 0.81 -15.03 2.21
C CYS A 183 0.09 -14.37 1.04
N LEU A 184 0.64 -14.54 -0.17
CA LEU A 184 0.04 -14.04 -1.40
C LEU A 184 -0.55 -15.19 -2.22
N PRO A 185 -1.64 -14.97 -2.96
CA PRO A 185 -2.27 -16.02 -3.75
C PRO A 185 -1.33 -16.61 -4.80
N ASP A 186 -1.31 -17.93 -4.90
CA ASP A 186 -0.61 -18.60 -5.98
C ASP A 186 -1.41 -18.45 -7.27
N ILE A 187 -0.99 -17.52 -8.13
CA ILE A 187 -1.63 -17.20 -9.41
C ILE A 187 -1.75 -18.43 -10.32
N SER A 188 -0.86 -19.43 -10.16
CA SER A 188 -0.92 -20.69 -10.91
C SER A 188 -2.09 -21.56 -10.44
N ALA A 189 -2.33 -21.59 -9.12
CA ALA A 189 -3.42 -22.36 -8.52
C ALA A 189 -4.80 -21.71 -8.74
N LEU A 190 -4.88 -20.40 -9.03
CA LEU A 190 -6.14 -19.69 -9.28
C LEU A 190 -6.96 -20.26 -10.45
N GLY A 191 -6.32 -20.92 -11.44
CA GLY A 191 -7.02 -21.61 -12.52
C GLY A 191 -7.78 -22.87 -12.07
N SER A 192 -7.49 -23.37 -10.86
CA SER A 192 -8.03 -24.60 -10.30
C SER A 192 -9.05 -24.39 -9.18
N ILE A 193 -9.62 -23.18 -9.06
CA ILE A 193 -10.63 -22.88 -8.03
C ILE A 193 -11.82 -23.84 -8.18
N PRO A 194 -12.19 -24.58 -7.11
CA PRO A 194 -13.31 -25.51 -7.17
C PRO A 194 -14.63 -24.80 -7.50
N PRO A 195 -15.53 -25.40 -8.30
CA PRO A 195 -16.78 -24.78 -8.71
C PRO A 195 -17.70 -24.41 -7.52
N LYS A 196 -17.55 -25.08 -6.38
CA LYS A 196 -18.30 -24.74 -5.15
C LYS A 196 -18.08 -23.30 -4.67
N PHE A 197 -16.99 -22.64 -5.07
CA PHE A 197 -16.70 -21.25 -4.73
C PHE A 197 -17.72 -20.26 -5.33
N SER A 198 -18.46 -20.64 -6.38
CA SER A 198 -19.55 -19.82 -6.92
C SER A 198 -20.75 -19.66 -5.97
N ASN A 199 -20.89 -20.56 -5.00
CA ASN A 199 -22.04 -20.63 -4.09
C ASN A 199 -21.68 -20.25 -2.65
N ILE A 200 -20.48 -19.70 -2.43
CA ILE A 200 -20.02 -19.31 -1.10
C ILE A 200 -20.57 -17.92 -0.74
N PRO A 201 -21.24 -17.76 0.41
CA PRO A 201 -21.67 -16.44 0.88
C PRO A 201 -20.48 -15.48 1.01
N GLY A 202 -20.58 -14.32 0.36
CA GLY A 202 -19.53 -13.30 0.38
C GLY A 202 -18.55 -13.35 -0.79
N LEU A 203 -18.60 -14.39 -1.64
CA LEU A 203 -17.88 -14.42 -2.92
C LEU A 203 -18.78 -14.04 -4.10
N PRO A 204 -18.21 -13.57 -5.22
CA PRO A 204 -18.91 -13.45 -6.48
C PRO A 204 -19.52 -14.78 -6.93
N SER A 205 -20.69 -14.72 -7.55
CA SER A 205 -21.40 -15.88 -8.11
C SER A 205 -20.69 -16.53 -9.31
N SER A 206 -19.67 -15.87 -9.86
CA SER A 206 -18.80 -16.37 -10.91
C SER A 206 -17.40 -16.63 -10.36
N VAL A 207 -16.88 -17.83 -10.60
CA VAL A 207 -15.49 -18.18 -10.26
C VAL A 207 -14.51 -17.30 -11.04
N ASN A 208 -14.81 -16.99 -12.30
CA ASN A 208 -13.94 -16.16 -13.13
C ASN A 208 -13.83 -14.73 -12.59
N ASP A 209 -14.94 -14.19 -12.07
CA ASP A 209 -14.96 -12.86 -11.46
C ASP A 209 -14.16 -12.85 -10.17
N THR A 210 -14.29 -13.92 -9.36
CA THR A 210 -13.47 -14.13 -8.16
C THR A 210 -11.99 -14.17 -8.52
N VAL A 211 -11.59 -14.90 -9.56
CA VAL A 211 -10.19 -14.93 -10.06
C VAL A 211 -9.72 -13.54 -10.46
N GLY A 212 -10.54 -12.79 -11.22
CA GLY A 212 -10.22 -11.44 -11.66
C GLY A 212 -9.96 -10.49 -10.49
N ILE A 213 -10.82 -10.53 -9.48
CA ILE A 213 -10.70 -9.71 -8.27
C ILE A 213 -9.46 -10.10 -7.47
N ILE A 214 -9.20 -11.40 -7.26
CA ILE A 214 -8.01 -11.86 -6.52
C ILE A 214 -6.74 -11.42 -7.26
N LYS A 215 -6.71 -11.52 -8.59
CA LYS A 215 -5.57 -11.05 -9.39
C LYS A 215 -5.34 -9.55 -9.23
N ASN A 216 -6.39 -8.74 -9.32
CA ASN A 216 -6.28 -7.30 -9.14
C ASN A 216 -5.82 -6.94 -7.72
N GLY A 217 -6.46 -7.51 -6.70
CA GLY A 217 -6.07 -7.31 -5.30
C GLY A 217 -4.64 -7.76 -5.01
N THR A 218 -4.19 -8.88 -5.59
CA THR A 218 -2.80 -9.33 -5.46
C THR A 218 -1.84 -8.39 -6.17
N GLY A 219 -2.17 -7.93 -7.38
CA GLY A 219 -1.39 -6.95 -8.12
C GLY A 219 -1.21 -5.65 -7.34
N ASP A 220 -2.28 -5.14 -6.75
CA ASP A 220 -2.27 -3.91 -5.93
C ASP A 220 -1.34 -4.07 -4.71
N ILE A 221 -1.42 -5.21 -4.01
CA ILE A 221 -0.56 -5.53 -2.87
C ILE A 221 0.92 -5.64 -3.28
N VAL A 222 1.21 -6.36 -4.36
CA VAL A 222 2.58 -6.57 -4.87
C VAL A 222 3.20 -5.25 -5.33
N ASN A 223 2.43 -4.41 -6.01
CA ASN A 223 2.88 -3.08 -6.43
C ASN A 223 3.24 -2.22 -5.21
N GLY A 224 2.44 -2.27 -4.14
CA GLY A 224 2.75 -1.63 -2.87
C GLY A 224 4.09 -2.12 -2.27
N PHE A 225 4.39 -3.41 -2.36
CA PHE A 225 5.67 -3.95 -1.87
C PHE A 225 6.86 -3.50 -2.69
N ASN A 226 6.77 -3.56 -4.02
CA ASN A 226 7.84 -3.09 -4.89
C ASN A 226 8.17 -1.62 -4.62
N ALA A 227 7.15 -0.77 -4.45
CA ALA A 227 7.33 0.63 -4.10
C ALA A 227 8.04 0.80 -2.74
N ARG A 228 7.67 0.00 -1.73
CA ARG A 228 8.31 0.02 -0.40
C ARG A 228 9.76 -0.44 -0.46
N GLU A 229 10.05 -1.52 -1.17
CA GLU A 229 11.40 -2.08 -1.31
C GLU A 229 12.34 -1.11 -2.03
N ILE A 230 11.88 -0.50 -3.13
CA ILE A 230 12.63 0.55 -3.83
C ILE A 230 12.92 1.71 -2.87
N GLY A 231 11.93 2.13 -2.09
CA GLY A 231 12.11 3.16 -1.07
C GLY A 231 13.17 2.80 -0.02
N VAL A 232 13.19 1.55 0.44
CA VAL A 232 14.21 1.05 1.38
C VAL A 232 15.60 1.06 0.76
N ARG A 233 15.75 0.52 -0.45
CA ARG A 233 17.05 0.47 -1.13
C ARG A 233 17.61 1.86 -1.38
N ILE A 234 16.76 2.79 -1.83
CA ILE A 234 17.14 4.21 -1.97
C ILE A 234 17.61 4.76 -0.63
N PHE A 235 16.86 4.51 0.46
CA PHE A 235 17.24 4.96 1.79
C PHE A 235 18.56 4.32 2.28
N GLU A 236 18.77 3.02 2.06
CA GLU A 236 20.01 2.32 2.38
C GLU A 236 21.21 2.85 1.59
N ASP A 237 21.04 3.16 0.30
CA ASP A 237 22.06 3.77 -0.56
C ASP A 237 22.43 5.18 -0.08
N PHE A 238 21.42 5.99 0.29
CA PHE A 238 21.67 7.31 0.91
C PHE A 238 22.40 7.17 2.25
N ALA A 239 21.96 6.25 3.12
CA ALA A 239 22.55 6.05 4.44
C ALA A 239 23.99 5.49 4.38
N SER A 240 24.26 4.58 3.44
CA SER A 240 25.59 3.99 3.25
C SER A 240 26.57 4.99 2.64
N SER A 241 26.16 5.77 1.64
CA SER A 241 26.95 6.85 1.06
C SER A 241 27.33 7.90 2.11
N TRP A 242 26.42 8.20 3.04
CA TRP A 242 26.66 9.17 4.12
C TRP A 242 27.70 8.69 5.14
N ARG A 243 27.73 7.39 5.49
CA ARG A 243 28.81 6.84 6.35
C ARG A 243 30.19 6.95 5.69
N GLY A 244 30.26 6.86 4.36
CA GLY A 244 31.50 7.08 3.61
C GLY A 244 32.00 8.52 3.66
N SER A 245 31.10 9.51 3.76
CA SER A 245 31.46 10.93 3.86
C SER A 245 31.84 11.39 5.26
N SER A 246 31.47 10.68 6.33
CA SER A 246 31.91 10.98 7.70
C SER A 246 33.33 10.47 8.05
N LEU A 247 34.02 9.78 7.14
CA LEU A 247 35.39 9.26 7.34
C LEU A 247 36.49 10.09 6.65
N VAL A 248 36.14 11.27 6.12
CA VAL A 248 37.09 12.26 5.60
C VAL A 248 36.88 13.59 6.34
N CYS A 249 37.28 13.62 7.60
CA CYS A 249 37.68 14.80 8.37
C CYS A 249 38.51 14.32 9.57
#